data_AF-A0A1I1VWD4-F1
#
_entry.id   AF-A0A1I1VWD4-F1
#
_cell.length_a   1.000
_cell.length_b   1.000
_cell.length_c   1.000
_cell.angle_alpha   90.00
_cell.angle_beta   90.00
_cell.angle_gamma   90.00
#
_symmetry.space_group_name_H-M   'P 1'
#
loop_
_entity.id
_entity.type
_entity.pdbx_description
1 polymer ?
#
loop_
_entity_poly.entity_id
_entity_poly.type
_entity_poly.pdbx_seq_one_letter_code
_entity_poly.pdbx_strand_id
1 'polypeptide(L)'
;MFVSIEEKKIAHRLVENFLKHSEKLPYVNIGKNNEYLGWVKDFNLRDSEGRKIFLDLAKEDDLFLLFVLVLGWSRTGPWENAVNLVSYLKINGKDKPSYWLEESNYLSEINLRQQSAELIYSQLQYEIEPRYKISFRKDTFRSIHVLATKWDAIINKLEISKLRSDYTIFMTYLRSVRGLGKLPNEKILKKIPLILRELRCQRIFKNIPGELCCVADRRVLGAAQSLGIQLVNPSNLSNLIECSTKIYKLMGDLYDLPLFAYKDLGLKMSGHLIR
;
A
#
# COMPACT_ATOMS: atom_id res chain seq x y z
N MET A 1 24.39 -7.32 -2.16
CA MET A 1 23.35 -8.04 -1.39
C MET A 1 23.12 -9.42 -1.97
N PHE A 2 23.43 -10.45 -1.19
CA PHE A 2 23.41 -11.85 -1.60
C PHE A 2 22.02 -12.47 -1.39
N VAL A 3 21.61 -13.31 -2.34
CA VAL A 3 20.39 -14.12 -2.25
C VAL A 3 20.82 -15.57 -2.42
N SER A 4 20.57 -16.41 -1.41
CA SER A 4 21.04 -17.80 -1.43
C SER A 4 20.24 -18.64 -2.45
N ILE A 5 20.81 -19.78 -2.86
CA ILE A 5 20.09 -20.75 -3.70
C ILE A 5 18.82 -21.24 -3.01
N GLU A 6 18.87 -21.42 -1.69
CA GLU A 6 17.72 -21.89 -0.92
C GLU A 6 16.61 -20.84 -0.86
N GLU A 7 16.95 -19.57 -0.63
CA GLU A 7 15.98 -18.47 -0.67
C GLU A 7 15.30 -18.37 -2.04
N LYS A 8 16.03 -18.58 -3.14
CA LYS A 8 15.45 -18.61 -4.50
C LYS A 8 14.46 -19.76 -4.68
N LYS A 9 14.79 -20.97 -4.20
CA LYS A 9 13.89 -22.13 -4.27
C LYS A 9 12.61 -21.91 -3.48
N ILE A 10 12.72 -21.33 -2.28
CA ILE A 10 11.58 -20.99 -1.43
C ILE A 10 10.70 -19.93 -2.11
N ALA A 11 11.31 -18.87 -2.63
CA ALA A 11 10.59 -17.80 -3.31
C ALA A 11 9.86 -18.30 -4.56
N HIS A 12 10.50 -19.17 -5.36
CA HIS A 12 9.87 -19.77 -6.53
C HIS A 12 8.58 -20.52 -6.16
N ARG A 13 8.63 -21.41 -5.16
CA ARG A 13 7.44 -22.15 -4.69
C ARG A 13 6.36 -21.22 -4.14
N LEU A 14 6.75 -20.17 -3.41
CA LEU A 14 5.81 -19.20 -2.88
C LEU A 14 5.10 -18.42 -4.00
N VAL A 15 5.85 -18.01 -5.03
CA VAL A 15 5.32 -17.31 -6.21
C VAL A 15 4.35 -18.20 -6.99
N GLU A 16 4.71 -19.45 -7.26
CA GLU A 16 3.82 -20.40 -7.95
C GLU A 16 2.50 -20.59 -7.18
N ASN A 17 2.60 -20.76 -5.87
CA ASN A 17 1.42 -20.93 -5.04
C ASN A 17 0.56 -19.67 -4.96
N PHE A 18 1.21 -18.50 -4.85
CA PHE A 18 0.53 -17.21 -4.86
C PHE A 18 -0.26 -17.00 -6.15
N LEU A 19 0.36 -17.25 -7.31
CA LEU A 19 -0.30 -17.10 -8.61
C LEU A 19 -1.50 -18.05 -8.74
N LYS A 20 -1.34 -19.31 -8.30
CA LYS A 20 -2.40 -20.33 -8.34
C LYS A 20 -3.66 -19.98 -7.54
N HIS A 21 -3.54 -19.12 -6.53
CA HIS A 21 -4.63 -18.77 -5.61
C HIS A 21 -4.91 -17.26 -5.56
N SER A 22 -4.38 -16.50 -6.52
CA SER A 22 -4.45 -15.05 -6.53
C SER A 22 -5.88 -14.52 -6.62
N GLU A 23 -6.78 -15.28 -7.25
CA GLU A 23 -8.22 -14.99 -7.38
C GLU A 23 -8.97 -14.97 -6.04
N LYS A 24 -8.40 -15.56 -4.98
CA LYS A 24 -8.97 -15.57 -3.63
C LYS A 24 -8.54 -14.37 -2.79
N LEU A 25 -7.69 -13.51 -3.33
CA LEU A 25 -7.06 -12.42 -2.59
C LEU A 25 -7.63 -11.07 -3.06
N PRO A 26 -8.48 -10.39 -2.27
CA PRO A 26 -9.20 -9.18 -2.70
C PRO A 26 -8.30 -7.96 -2.94
N TYR A 27 -7.02 -8.03 -2.56
CA TYR A 27 -6.02 -6.98 -2.75
C TYR A 27 -5.02 -7.28 -3.88
N VAL A 28 -5.30 -8.31 -4.68
CA VAL A 28 -4.41 -8.78 -5.75
C VAL A 28 -5.13 -8.72 -7.09
N ASN A 29 -4.51 -8.05 -8.05
CA ASN A 29 -4.98 -7.96 -9.44
C ASN A 29 -3.88 -8.52 -10.34
N ILE A 30 -4.04 -9.76 -10.83
CA ILE A 30 -3.10 -10.42 -11.74
C ILE A 30 -3.61 -10.36 -13.18
N GLY A 31 -2.74 -9.95 -14.10
CA GLY A 31 -3.00 -9.92 -15.53
C GLY A 31 -2.79 -11.29 -16.20
N LYS A 32 -3.05 -11.35 -17.50
CA LYS A 32 -2.99 -12.61 -18.27
C LYS A 32 -1.58 -13.20 -18.36
N ASN A 33 -0.55 -12.38 -18.19
CA ASN A 33 0.86 -12.80 -18.24
C ASN A 33 1.45 -12.95 -16.84
N ASN A 34 0.62 -13.18 -15.82
CA ASN A 34 1.01 -13.27 -14.41
C ASN A 34 1.65 -12.00 -13.86
N GLU A 35 1.42 -10.85 -14.50
CA GLU A 35 1.91 -9.55 -14.06
C GLU A 35 0.97 -8.94 -13.01
N TYR A 36 1.51 -8.30 -11.99
CA TYR A 36 0.71 -7.53 -11.05
C TYR A 36 0.28 -6.20 -11.67
N LEU A 37 -1.03 -5.94 -11.67
CA LEU A 37 -1.62 -4.77 -12.32
C LEU A 37 -1.78 -3.55 -11.39
N GLY A 38 -1.38 -3.67 -10.13
CA GLY A 38 -1.62 -2.67 -9.09
C GLY A 38 -2.91 -2.96 -8.33
N TRP A 39 -2.87 -2.76 -7.02
CA TRP A 39 -4.01 -2.92 -6.12
C TRP A 39 -5.09 -1.90 -6.41
N VAL A 40 -4.70 -0.65 -6.64
CA VAL A 40 -5.66 0.45 -6.75
C VAL A 40 -6.37 0.47 -8.12
N LYS A 41 -6.00 -0.42 -9.04
CA LYS A 41 -6.69 -0.60 -10.33
C LYS A 41 -8.09 -1.19 -10.18
N ASP A 42 -8.29 -1.99 -9.14
CA ASP A 42 -9.59 -2.54 -8.75
C ASP A 42 -9.50 -2.95 -7.28
N PHE A 43 -10.29 -2.31 -6.42
CA PHE A 43 -10.33 -2.70 -5.01
C PHE A 43 -11.16 -3.95 -4.75
N ASN A 44 -11.76 -4.56 -5.79
CA ASN A 44 -12.75 -5.64 -5.69
C ASN A 44 -13.93 -5.23 -4.80
N LEU A 45 -14.33 -3.96 -4.95
CA LEU A 45 -15.46 -3.33 -4.29
C LEU A 45 -16.33 -2.67 -5.34
N ARG A 46 -17.64 -2.62 -5.07
CA ARG A 46 -18.60 -1.87 -5.88
C ARG A 46 -19.41 -0.93 -5.02
N ASP A 47 -19.87 0.18 -5.58
CA ASP A 47 -20.85 1.03 -4.92
C ASP A 47 -22.27 0.45 -5.00
N SER A 48 -23.24 1.18 -4.46
CA SER A 48 -24.66 0.82 -4.48
C SER A 48 -25.26 0.70 -5.89
N GLU A 49 -24.60 1.27 -6.91
CA GLU A 49 -25.00 1.16 -8.32
C GLU A 49 -24.26 0.02 -9.05
N GLY A 50 -23.42 -0.76 -8.34
CA GLY A 50 -22.63 -1.85 -8.91
C GLY A 50 -21.37 -1.41 -9.67
N ARG A 51 -21.03 -0.12 -9.63
CA ARG A 51 -19.84 0.44 -10.29
C ARG A 51 -18.61 0.09 -9.48
N LYS A 52 -17.54 -0.35 -10.16
CA LYS A 52 -16.27 -0.72 -9.53
C LYS A 52 -15.60 0.49 -8.88
N ILE A 53 -15.02 0.28 -7.70
CA ILE A 53 -14.19 1.29 -7.03
C ILE A 53 -12.71 1.04 -7.36
N PHE A 54 -12.08 2.07 -7.90
CA PHE A 54 -10.66 2.08 -8.26
C PHE A 54 -10.11 3.50 -8.20
N LEU A 55 -8.79 3.65 -8.31
CA LEU A 55 -8.10 4.92 -8.47
C LEU A 55 -7.46 4.99 -9.86
N ASP A 56 -7.87 5.98 -10.64
CA ASP A 56 -7.21 6.36 -11.90
C ASP A 56 -6.06 7.32 -11.58
N LEU A 57 -4.84 6.80 -11.42
CA LEU A 57 -3.70 7.60 -10.95
C LEU A 57 -3.23 8.66 -11.96
N ALA A 58 -3.84 8.75 -13.15
CA ALA A 58 -3.66 9.88 -14.05
C ALA A 58 -4.45 11.13 -13.60
N LYS A 59 -5.47 10.96 -12.74
CA LYS A 59 -6.24 12.04 -12.15
C LYS A 59 -5.62 12.44 -10.81
N GLU A 60 -5.49 13.75 -10.59
CA GLU A 60 -4.86 14.28 -9.38
C GLU A 60 -5.59 13.87 -8.10
N ASP A 61 -6.92 13.90 -8.09
CA ASP A 61 -7.73 13.53 -6.92
C ASP A 61 -7.51 12.06 -6.53
N ASP A 62 -7.42 11.17 -7.52
CA ASP A 62 -7.13 9.74 -7.29
C ASP A 62 -5.69 9.48 -6.91
N LEU A 63 -4.75 10.27 -7.46
CA LEU A 63 -3.37 10.26 -7.03
C LEU A 63 -3.24 10.70 -5.57
N PHE A 64 -3.98 11.73 -5.13
CA PHE A 64 -4.04 12.13 -3.73
C PHE A 64 -4.58 11.00 -2.84
N LEU A 65 -5.65 10.33 -3.27
CA LEU A 65 -6.22 9.20 -2.56
C LEU A 65 -5.26 8.01 -2.43
N LEU A 66 -4.33 7.78 -3.36
CA LEU A 66 -3.27 6.77 -3.19
C LEU A 66 -2.38 7.09 -1.96
N PHE A 67 -2.06 8.36 -1.73
CA PHE A 67 -1.30 8.76 -0.55
C PHE A 67 -2.16 8.62 0.71
N VAL A 68 -3.45 8.95 0.65
CA VAL A 68 -4.39 8.72 1.75
C VAL A 68 -4.50 7.22 2.09
N LEU A 69 -4.57 6.33 1.10
CA LEU A 69 -4.56 4.87 1.27
C LEU A 69 -3.36 4.43 2.09
N VAL A 70 -2.18 4.94 1.72
CA VAL A 70 -0.90 4.66 2.36
C VAL A 70 -0.86 5.17 3.81
N LEU A 71 -1.42 6.35 4.07
CA LEU A 71 -1.56 6.90 5.42
C LEU A 71 -2.53 6.09 6.28
N GLY A 72 -3.69 5.72 5.72
CA GLY A 72 -4.68 4.87 6.35
C GLY A 72 -4.03 3.56 6.77
N TRP A 73 -3.45 2.81 5.82
CA TRP A 73 -2.86 1.50 6.10
C TRP A 73 -1.66 1.54 7.05
N SER A 74 -0.94 2.66 7.10
CA SER A 74 0.15 2.84 8.09
C SER A 74 -0.36 2.93 9.55
N ARG A 75 -1.66 3.23 9.75
CA ARG A 75 -2.25 3.59 11.06
C ARG A 75 -3.40 2.69 11.48
N THR A 76 -4.33 2.45 10.56
CA THR A 76 -5.46 1.53 10.71
C THR A 76 -4.92 0.13 10.53
N GLY A 77 -5.23 -0.79 11.44
CA GLY A 77 -4.61 -2.11 11.48
C GLY A 77 -4.72 -2.86 10.14
N PRO A 78 -5.89 -3.44 9.82
CA PRO A 78 -6.10 -4.17 8.57
C PRO A 78 -6.10 -3.23 7.36
N TRP A 79 -5.66 -3.73 6.20
CA TRP A 79 -5.62 -2.95 4.95
C TRP A 79 -7.02 -2.56 4.48
N GLU A 80 -8.04 -3.34 4.88
CA GLU A 80 -9.45 -3.15 4.57
C GLU A 80 -9.95 -1.77 5.00
N ASN A 81 -9.53 -1.30 6.18
CA ASN A 81 -9.93 0.02 6.68
C ASN A 81 -9.40 1.15 5.81
N ALA A 82 -8.20 0.98 5.23
CA ALA A 82 -7.60 1.98 4.35
C ALA A 82 -8.35 2.08 3.03
N VAL A 83 -8.73 0.93 2.44
CA VAL A 83 -9.54 0.90 1.22
C VAL A 83 -10.90 1.52 1.47
N ASN A 84 -11.58 1.13 2.54
CA ASN A 84 -12.89 1.67 2.88
C ASN A 84 -12.85 3.18 3.13
N LEU A 85 -11.76 3.69 3.75
CA LEU A 85 -11.56 5.13 3.90
C LEU A 85 -11.45 5.82 2.54
N VAL A 86 -10.63 5.28 1.64
CA VAL A 86 -10.45 5.86 0.31
C VAL A 86 -11.73 5.81 -0.52
N SER A 87 -12.46 4.68 -0.48
CA SER A 87 -13.77 4.55 -1.12
C SER A 87 -14.77 5.58 -0.56
N TYR A 88 -14.80 5.76 0.76
CA TYR A 88 -15.64 6.76 1.41
C TYR A 88 -15.32 8.17 0.91
N LEU A 89 -14.05 8.56 0.90
CA LEU A 89 -13.65 9.89 0.46
C LEU A 89 -13.97 10.13 -1.02
N LYS A 90 -13.72 9.14 -1.87
CA LYS A 90 -14.01 9.21 -3.31
C LYS A 90 -15.50 9.37 -3.59
N ILE A 91 -16.34 8.50 -3.02
CA ILE A 91 -17.80 8.49 -3.26
C ILE A 91 -18.45 9.78 -2.77
N ASN A 92 -17.92 10.37 -1.70
CA ASN A 92 -18.48 11.57 -1.09
C ASN A 92 -17.80 12.88 -1.55
N GLY A 93 -16.96 12.85 -2.60
CA GLY A 93 -16.33 14.04 -3.17
C GLY A 93 -15.33 14.76 -2.25
N LYS A 94 -14.67 14.00 -1.36
CA LYS A 94 -13.68 14.46 -0.36
C LYS A 94 -12.26 14.03 -0.73
N ASP A 95 -12.04 13.79 -2.01
CA ASP A 95 -10.81 13.28 -2.61
C ASP A 95 -9.84 14.37 -3.06
N LYS A 96 -10.29 15.63 -3.07
CA LYS A 96 -9.48 16.77 -3.49
C LYS A 96 -8.53 17.25 -2.40
N PRO A 97 -7.24 17.51 -2.68
CA PRO A 97 -6.33 18.12 -1.72
C PRO A 97 -6.88 19.43 -1.12
N SER A 98 -7.53 20.26 -1.94
CA SER A 98 -8.09 21.56 -1.52
C SER A 98 -9.17 21.44 -0.46
N TYR A 99 -9.97 20.37 -0.45
CA TYR A 99 -10.96 20.11 0.61
C TYR A 99 -10.28 20.01 1.99
N TRP A 100 -9.07 19.47 2.05
CA TRP A 100 -8.38 19.19 3.30
C TRP A 100 -7.50 20.34 3.79
N LEU A 101 -7.38 21.44 3.05
CA LEU A 101 -6.65 22.63 3.50
C LEU A 101 -7.39 23.34 4.64
N GLU A 102 -8.72 23.31 4.61
CA GLU A 102 -9.56 23.91 5.64
C GLU A 102 -9.59 23.07 6.92
N GLU A 103 -9.26 23.70 8.05
CA GLU A 103 -9.20 23.02 9.35
C GLU A 103 -10.57 22.47 9.79
N SER A 104 -11.64 23.22 9.52
CA SER A 104 -13.01 22.82 9.82
C SER A 104 -13.39 21.48 9.17
N ASN A 105 -12.91 21.22 7.95
CA ASN A 105 -13.22 20.00 7.22
C ASN A 105 -12.62 18.78 7.91
N TYR A 106 -11.32 18.79 8.24
CA TYR A 106 -10.72 17.61 8.88
C TYR A 106 -11.24 17.41 10.32
N LEU A 107 -11.56 18.49 11.04
CA LEU A 107 -12.18 18.40 12.38
C LEU A 107 -13.59 17.80 12.32
N SER A 108 -14.37 18.16 11.30
CA SER A 108 -15.68 17.57 11.04
C SER A 108 -15.57 16.06 10.78
N GLU A 109 -14.64 15.63 9.92
CA GLU A 109 -14.42 14.21 9.63
C GLU A 109 -13.98 13.41 10.86
N ILE A 110 -13.19 14.02 11.75
CA ILE A 110 -12.84 13.40 13.04
C ILE A 110 -14.11 13.10 13.84
N ASN A 111 -15.06 14.03 13.90
CA ASN A 111 -16.30 13.86 14.67
C ASN A 111 -17.24 12.82 14.01
N LEU A 112 -17.32 12.83 12.68
CA LEU A 112 -18.20 11.95 11.91
C LEU A 112 -17.61 10.57 11.60
N ARG A 113 -16.35 10.29 12.00
CA ARG A 113 -15.59 9.11 11.58
C ARG A 113 -16.28 7.76 11.80
N GLN A 114 -17.06 7.62 12.89
CA GLN A 114 -17.76 6.37 13.20
C GLN A 114 -18.96 6.17 12.28
N GLN A 115 -19.80 7.19 12.17
CA GLN A 115 -20.94 7.22 11.24
C GLN A 115 -20.48 7.03 9.80
N SER A 116 -19.35 7.64 9.42
CA SER A 116 -18.78 7.52 8.07
C SER A 116 -18.28 6.11 7.76
N ALA A 117 -17.69 5.42 8.75
CA ALA A 117 -17.25 4.03 8.62
C ALA A 117 -18.44 3.06 8.49
N GLU A 118 -19.53 3.32 9.21
CA GLU A 118 -20.77 2.52 9.13
C GLU A 118 -21.51 2.78 7.80
N LEU A 119 -21.59 4.05 7.40
CA LEU A 119 -22.19 4.46 6.14
C LEU A 119 -21.48 3.84 4.94
N ILE A 120 -20.15 3.91 4.88
CA ILE A 120 -19.45 3.34 3.72
C ILE A 120 -19.59 1.81 3.66
N TYR A 121 -19.60 1.14 4.81
CA TYR A 121 -19.79 -0.31 4.87
C TYR A 121 -21.15 -0.72 4.31
N SER A 122 -22.21 0.06 4.55
CA SER A 122 -23.55 -0.22 3.99
C SER A 122 -23.72 0.21 2.54
N GLN A 123 -22.89 1.12 2.04
CA GLN A 123 -22.91 1.60 0.64
C GLN A 123 -22.10 0.71 -0.32
N LEU A 124 -21.18 -0.10 0.21
CA LEU A 124 -20.31 -0.94 -0.60
C LEU A 124 -20.85 -2.37 -0.71
N GLN A 125 -20.64 -2.95 -1.89
CA GLN A 125 -20.81 -4.38 -2.13
C GLN A 125 -19.42 -5.04 -2.12
N TYR A 126 -19.26 -6.06 -1.29
CA TYR A 126 -18.01 -6.80 -1.12
C TYR A 126 -18.08 -8.12 -1.89
N GLU A 127 -17.07 -8.38 -2.73
CA GLU A 127 -16.88 -9.74 -3.27
C GLU A 127 -16.32 -10.68 -2.17
N ILE A 128 -15.51 -10.12 -1.26
CA ILE A 128 -14.99 -10.79 -0.07
C ILE A 128 -15.15 -9.87 1.13
N GLU A 129 -15.87 -10.33 2.15
CA GLU A 129 -16.13 -9.55 3.37
C GLU A 129 -14.85 -9.14 4.10
N PRO A 130 -14.79 -7.92 4.67
CA PRO A 130 -13.67 -7.50 5.49
C PRO A 130 -13.44 -8.43 6.69
N ARG A 131 -12.18 -8.76 6.96
CA ARG A 131 -11.81 -9.64 8.10
C ARG A 131 -12.09 -9.01 9.48
N TYR A 132 -12.28 -7.69 9.52
CA TYR A 132 -12.43 -6.91 10.74
C TYR A 132 -13.45 -5.79 10.54
N LYS A 133 -14.04 -5.32 11.64
CA LYS A 133 -14.94 -4.17 11.62
C LYS A 133 -14.26 -2.93 11.05
N ILE A 134 -14.89 -2.33 10.03
CA ILE A 134 -14.45 -1.08 9.42
C ILE A 134 -14.48 0.04 10.44
N SER A 135 -13.36 0.76 10.56
CA SER A 135 -13.23 1.89 11.48
C SER A 135 -12.14 2.85 11.03
N PHE A 136 -12.43 4.16 11.15
CA PHE A 136 -11.51 5.23 10.81
C PHE A 136 -10.91 5.86 12.08
N ARG A 137 -9.58 6.05 12.08
CA ARG A 137 -8.90 6.65 13.23
C ARG A 137 -8.86 8.16 13.09
N LYS A 138 -9.08 8.87 14.21
CA LYS A 138 -9.07 10.34 14.29
C LYS A 138 -7.76 10.97 13.79
N ASP A 139 -6.63 10.31 14.04
CA ASP A 139 -5.30 10.80 13.67
C ASP A 139 -5.08 10.77 12.15
N THR A 140 -5.82 9.93 11.42
CA THR A 140 -5.70 9.81 9.96
C THR A 140 -6.14 11.10 9.27
N PHE A 141 -7.27 11.68 9.66
CA PHE A 141 -7.78 12.93 9.07
C PHE A 141 -6.84 14.13 9.27
N ARG A 142 -6.20 14.24 10.44
CA ARG A 142 -5.15 15.26 10.67
C ARG A 142 -3.97 15.07 9.72
N SER A 143 -3.59 13.83 9.44
CA SER A 143 -2.51 13.52 8.52
C SER A 143 -2.90 13.77 7.05
N ILE A 144 -4.17 13.62 6.69
CA ILE A 144 -4.67 14.02 5.36
C ILE A 144 -4.58 15.53 5.20
N HIS A 145 -4.93 16.31 6.23
CA HIS A 145 -4.69 17.76 6.25
C HIS A 145 -3.20 18.09 6.04
N VAL A 146 -2.30 17.48 6.83
CA VAL A 146 -0.84 17.67 6.64
C VAL A 146 -0.39 17.29 5.23
N LEU A 147 -0.88 16.17 4.68
CA LEU A 147 -0.59 15.73 3.32
C LEU A 147 -1.01 16.82 2.31
N ALA A 148 -2.21 17.36 2.42
CA ALA A 148 -2.73 18.41 1.56
C ALA A 148 -1.85 19.68 1.61
N THR A 149 -1.43 20.12 2.80
CA THR A 149 -0.55 21.30 2.94
C THR A 149 0.84 21.12 2.31
N LYS A 150 1.23 19.88 2.00
CA LYS A 150 2.53 19.55 1.38
C LYS A 150 2.37 19.02 -0.05
N TRP A 151 1.16 19.02 -0.59
CA TRP A 151 0.82 18.32 -1.81
C TRP A 151 1.67 18.74 -3.01
N ASP A 152 1.74 20.05 -3.29
CA ASP A 152 2.53 20.60 -4.41
C ASP A 152 4.00 20.20 -4.32
N ALA A 153 4.57 20.25 -3.11
CA ALA A 153 5.95 19.87 -2.88
C ALA A 153 6.17 18.36 -3.04
N ILE A 154 5.20 17.52 -2.66
CA ILE A 154 5.24 16.07 -2.90
C ILE A 154 5.26 15.78 -4.40
N ILE A 155 4.33 16.38 -5.16
CA ILE A 155 4.24 16.23 -6.62
C ILE A 155 5.53 16.72 -7.30
N ASN A 156 6.03 17.89 -6.90
CA ASN A 156 7.30 18.41 -7.41
C ASN A 156 8.47 17.42 -7.20
N LYS A 157 8.53 16.75 -6.04
CA LYS A 157 9.58 15.75 -5.76
C LYS A 157 9.42 14.47 -6.57
N LEU A 158 8.19 14.05 -6.88
CA LEU A 158 7.96 12.95 -7.82
C LEU A 158 8.45 13.31 -9.23
N GLU A 159 8.13 14.50 -9.74
CA GLU A 159 8.59 14.93 -11.06
C GLU A 159 10.11 15.09 -11.14
N ILE A 160 10.75 15.67 -10.12
CA ILE A 160 12.21 15.72 -10.05
C ILE A 160 12.81 14.31 -10.04
N SER A 161 12.21 13.37 -9.29
CA SER A 161 12.67 11.99 -9.23
C SER A 161 12.59 11.31 -10.59
N LYS A 162 11.48 11.51 -11.32
CA LYS A 162 11.31 11.03 -12.69
C LYS A 162 12.38 11.55 -13.62
N LEU A 163 12.60 12.87 -13.64
CA LEU A 163 13.57 13.54 -14.52
C LEU A 163 15.00 13.04 -14.26
N ARG A 164 15.34 12.78 -12.99
CA ARG A 164 16.67 12.31 -12.58
C ARG A 164 16.81 10.78 -12.57
N SER A 165 15.72 10.05 -12.81
CA SER A 165 15.62 8.61 -12.59
C SER A 165 16.11 8.18 -11.20
N ASP A 166 15.88 9.03 -10.19
CA ASP A 166 16.27 8.81 -8.80
C ASP A 166 15.08 9.07 -7.86
N TYR A 167 14.36 8.00 -7.56
CA TYR A 167 13.20 8.04 -6.64
C TYR A 167 13.58 8.08 -5.17
N THR A 168 14.86 7.97 -4.82
CA THR A 168 15.30 8.20 -3.44
C THR A 168 15.08 9.65 -3.02
N ILE A 169 15.05 10.60 -3.97
CA ILE A 169 14.69 12.01 -3.76
C ILE A 169 13.28 12.12 -3.18
N PHE A 170 12.30 11.51 -3.85
CA PHE A 170 10.92 11.45 -3.37
C PHE A 170 10.81 10.73 -2.04
N MET A 171 11.42 9.54 -1.90
CA MET A 171 11.34 8.77 -0.66
C MET A 171 11.92 9.54 0.54
N THR A 172 13.05 10.23 0.33
CA THR A 172 13.70 11.07 1.35
C THR A 172 12.80 12.23 1.74
N TYR A 173 12.21 12.92 0.76
CA TYR A 173 11.31 14.03 1.04
C TYR A 173 10.07 13.58 1.82
N LEU A 174 9.35 12.56 1.32
CA LEU A 174 8.12 12.08 1.94
C LEU A 174 8.37 11.56 3.36
N ARG A 175 9.49 10.86 3.58
CA ARG A 175 9.93 10.48 4.93
C ARG A 175 10.23 11.68 5.82
N SER A 176 10.65 12.82 5.27
CA SER A 176 11.02 13.98 6.09
C SER A 176 9.81 14.71 6.68
N VAL A 177 8.62 14.58 6.06
CA VAL A 177 7.38 15.21 6.48
C VAL A 177 6.87 14.59 7.79
N ARG A 178 6.84 15.41 8.85
CA ARG A 178 6.26 15.05 10.16
C ARG A 178 4.74 15.03 10.07
N GLY A 179 4.10 14.21 10.89
CA GLY A 179 2.64 14.08 10.91
C GLY A 179 2.10 13.08 9.88
N LEU A 180 2.98 12.52 9.02
CA LEU A 180 2.62 11.44 8.10
C LEU A 180 2.86 10.03 8.69
N GLY A 181 3.46 9.90 9.88
CA GLY A 181 3.56 8.64 10.63
C GLY A 181 2.41 8.39 11.62
N LYS A 182 2.50 7.32 12.42
CA LYS A 182 1.40 6.88 13.30
C LYS A 182 1.09 7.89 14.41
N LEU A 183 2.10 8.58 14.90
CA LEU A 183 1.98 9.67 15.86
C LEU A 183 2.21 11.04 15.20
N PRO A 184 1.75 12.15 15.80
CA PRO A 184 1.87 13.50 15.21
C PRO A 184 3.30 13.91 14.83
N ASN A 185 4.31 13.41 15.55
CA ASN A 185 5.72 13.69 15.28
C ASN A 185 6.43 12.60 14.45
N GLU A 186 5.74 11.50 14.18
CA GLU A 186 6.30 10.40 13.40
C GLU A 186 6.23 10.67 11.90
N LYS A 187 7.09 9.93 11.20
CA LYS A 187 7.31 10.01 9.77
C LYS A 187 6.85 8.72 9.12
N ILE A 188 6.34 8.79 7.91
CA ILE A 188 6.09 7.59 7.14
C ILE A 188 7.41 6.96 6.70
N LEU A 189 7.47 5.63 6.66
CA LEU A 189 8.62 4.91 6.14
C LEU A 189 8.20 3.68 5.34
N LYS A 190 7.70 2.67 6.05
CA LYS A 190 7.54 1.31 5.50
C LYS A 190 6.56 1.22 4.33
N LYS A 191 5.63 2.17 4.22
CA LYS A 191 4.58 2.20 3.18
C LYS A 191 4.88 3.16 2.02
N ILE A 192 6.01 3.88 2.02
CA ILE A 192 6.43 4.67 0.85
C ILE A 192 6.56 3.81 -0.43
N PRO A 193 7.15 2.58 -0.38
CA PRO A 193 7.28 1.71 -1.55
C PRO A 193 5.95 1.39 -2.23
N LEU A 194 4.84 1.36 -1.49
CA LEU A 194 3.50 1.14 -2.04
C LEU A 194 3.15 2.21 -3.07
N ILE A 195 3.42 3.48 -2.79
CA ILE A 195 3.13 4.59 -3.71
C ILE A 195 3.88 4.37 -5.02
N LEU A 196 5.18 4.09 -4.94
CA LEU A 196 6.03 3.84 -6.10
C LEU A 196 5.55 2.62 -6.90
N ARG A 197 5.16 1.55 -6.20
CA ARG A 197 4.62 0.33 -6.82
C ARG A 197 3.37 0.61 -7.64
N GLU A 198 2.37 1.27 -7.05
CA GLU A 198 1.10 1.54 -7.73
C GLU A 198 1.29 2.49 -8.93
N LEU A 199 2.14 3.51 -8.79
CA LEU A 199 2.51 4.41 -9.89
C LEU A 199 3.23 3.69 -11.05
N ARG A 200 4.12 2.74 -10.73
CA ARG A 200 4.81 1.89 -11.71
C ARG A 200 3.82 0.97 -12.43
N CYS A 201 2.97 0.26 -11.67
CA CYS A 201 2.00 -0.68 -12.21
C CYS A 201 0.98 -0.01 -13.16
N GLN A 202 0.50 1.19 -12.82
CA GLN A 202 -0.38 1.98 -13.69
C GLN A 202 0.36 2.79 -14.77
N ARG A 203 1.68 2.65 -14.88
CA ARG A 203 2.54 3.31 -15.89
C ARG A 203 2.49 4.84 -15.87
N ILE A 204 2.16 5.45 -14.72
CA ILE A 204 2.24 6.90 -14.51
C ILE A 204 3.69 7.35 -14.62
N PHE A 205 4.60 6.60 -14.00
CA PHE A 205 6.04 6.79 -14.12
C PHE A 205 6.71 5.46 -14.49
N LYS A 206 7.06 5.30 -15.77
CA LYS A 206 7.59 4.04 -16.32
C LYS A 206 9.00 3.69 -15.81
N ASN A 207 9.77 4.67 -15.34
CA ASN A 207 11.16 4.51 -14.91
C ASN A 207 11.35 4.35 -13.40
N ILE A 208 10.27 4.16 -12.62
CA ILE A 208 10.40 3.79 -11.20
C ILE A 208 11.09 2.42 -11.12
N PRO A 209 12.23 2.25 -10.42
CA PRO A 209 12.84 0.93 -10.22
C PRO A 209 11.97 0.01 -9.37
N GLY A 210 11.83 -1.26 -9.78
CA GLY A 210 11.04 -2.25 -9.04
C GLY A 210 11.62 -2.55 -7.65
N GLU A 211 12.93 -2.41 -7.51
CA GLU A 211 13.68 -2.54 -6.26
C GLU A 211 13.26 -1.54 -5.17
N LEU A 212 12.54 -0.47 -5.53
CA LEU A 212 12.02 0.54 -4.59
C LEU A 212 10.52 0.34 -4.26
N CYS A 213 9.88 -0.69 -4.81
CA CYS A 213 8.43 -0.87 -4.79
C CYS A 213 7.93 -1.90 -3.76
N CYS A 214 8.83 -2.60 -3.05
CA CYS A 214 8.44 -3.67 -2.13
C CYS A 214 8.24 -3.15 -0.70
N VAL A 215 7.07 -3.42 -0.14
CA VAL A 215 6.68 -3.00 1.21
C VAL A 215 7.16 -4.01 2.25
N ALA A 216 8.14 -3.63 3.07
CA ALA A 216 8.66 -4.47 4.16
C ALA A 216 7.93 -4.20 5.50
N ASP A 217 6.62 -4.49 5.55
CA ASP A 217 5.84 -4.34 6.78
C ASP A 217 5.95 -5.55 7.72
N ARG A 218 5.28 -5.49 8.88
CA ARG A 218 5.34 -6.57 9.88
C ARG A 218 4.88 -7.92 9.34
N ARG A 219 3.90 -7.94 8.43
CA ARG A 219 3.34 -9.17 7.87
C ARG A 219 4.33 -9.81 6.89
N VAL A 220 4.92 -9.00 6.02
CA VAL A 220 5.97 -9.42 5.08
C VAL A 220 7.22 -9.91 5.82
N LEU A 221 7.69 -9.16 6.82
CA LEU A 221 8.85 -9.55 7.64
C LEU A 221 8.59 -10.86 8.40
N GLY A 222 7.38 -11.03 8.97
CA GLY A 222 7.00 -12.24 9.67
C GLY A 222 6.95 -13.46 8.75
N ALA A 223 6.39 -13.31 7.54
CA ALA A 223 6.38 -14.38 6.54
C ALA A 223 7.79 -14.76 6.08
N ALA A 224 8.62 -13.76 5.75
CA ALA A 224 10.01 -13.98 5.35
C ALA A 224 10.78 -14.74 6.44
N GLN A 225 10.64 -14.33 7.71
CA GLN A 225 11.24 -15.02 8.84
C GLN A 225 10.76 -16.47 8.97
N SER A 226 9.45 -16.72 8.87
CA SER A 226 8.89 -18.08 8.92
C SER A 226 9.38 -18.98 7.78
N LEU A 227 9.76 -18.38 6.66
CA LEU A 227 10.27 -19.07 5.48
C LEU A 227 11.81 -19.17 5.46
N GLY A 228 12.52 -18.67 6.48
CA GLY A 228 13.99 -18.65 6.49
C GLY A 228 14.62 -17.63 5.54
N ILE A 229 13.85 -16.68 5.01
CA ILE A 229 14.36 -15.58 4.18
C ILE A 229 14.87 -14.47 5.09
N GLN A 230 16.15 -14.14 4.97
CA GLN A 230 16.78 -13.14 5.82
C GLN A 230 16.57 -11.73 5.26
N LEU A 231 15.73 -10.93 5.92
CA LEU A 231 15.54 -9.52 5.61
C LEU A 231 16.14 -8.65 6.72
N VAL A 232 16.82 -7.56 6.36
CA VAL A 232 17.24 -6.56 7.35
C VAL A 232 16.01 -5.89 7.97
N ASN A 233 16.14 -5.29 9.15
CA ASN A 233 15.05 -4.53 9.74
C ASN A 233 14.95 -3.14 9.07
N PRO A 234 13.82 -2.76 8.46
CA PRO A 234 13.65 -1.48 7.76
C PRO A 234 13.41 -0.32 8.74
N SER A 235 14.42 -0.01 9.56
CA SER A 235 14.39 1.08 10.56
C SER A 235 14.72 2.46 9.96
N ASN A 236 15.55 2.48 8.92
CA ASN A 236 15.95 3.69 8.19
C ASN A 236 15.72 3.52 6.68
N LEU A 237 15.97 4.57 5.89
CA LEU A 237 15.66 4.56 4.45
C LEU A 237 16.60 3.61 3.69
N SER A 238 17.88 3.59 4.05
CA SER A 238 18.86 2.66 3.49
C SER A 238 18.43 1.21 3.72
N ASN A 239 18.08 0.86 4.96
CA ASN A 239 17.61 -0.49 5.28
C ASN A 239 16.30 -0.83 4.56
N LEU A 240 15.38 0.13 4.41
CA LEU A 240 14.14 -0.09 3.65
C LEU A 240 14.43 -0.40 2.18
N ILE A 241 15.31 0.38 1.54
CA ILE A 241 15.73 0.15 0.15
C ILE A 241 16.41 -1.21 0.03
N GLU A 242 17.25 -1.57 1.00
CA GLU A 242 17.90 -2.88 1.04
C GLU A 242 16.87 -4.03 1.14
N CYS A 243 15.92 -3.96 2.08
CA CYS A 243 14.82 -4.93 2.17
C CYS A 243 14.07 -5.03 0.84
N SER A 244 13.69 -3.87 0.28
CA SER A 244 12.86 -3.80 -0.91
C SER A 244 13.57 -4.42 -2.12
N THR A 245 14.87 -4.14 -2.26
CA THR A 245 15.73 -4.74 -3.28
C THR A 245 15.81 -6.25 -3.13
N LYS A 246 15.97 -6.77 -1.91
CA LYS A 246 16.02 -8.23 -1.68
C LYS A 246 14.72 -8.91 -2.07
N ILE A 247 13.59 -8.33 -1.64
CA ILE A 247 12.26 -8.86 -1.95
C ILE A 247 12.05 -8.85 -3.47
N TYR A 248 12.39 -7.77 -4.16
CA TYR A 248 12.25 -7.67 -5.61
C TYR A 248 13.09 -8.73 -6.34
N LYS A 249 14.34 -8.96 -5.90
CA LYS A 249 15.19 -10.03 -6.47
C LYS A 249 14.61 -11.44 -6.32
N LEU A 250 13.79 -11.66 -5.30
CA LEU A 250 13.19 -12.96 -5.00
C LEU A 250 11.83 -13.13 -5.69
N MET A 251 11.03 -12.07 -5.75
CA MET A 251 9.62 -12.12 -6.14
C MET A 251 9.31 -11.43 -7.47
N GLY A 252 10.28 -10.72 -8.05
CA GLY A 252 10.12 -9.95 -9.28
C GLY A 252 9.02 -8.89 -9.19
N ASP A 253 8.30 -8.69 -10.29
CA ASP A 253 7.19 -7.72 -10.39
C ASP A 253 5.90 -8.18 -9.65
N LEU A 254 5.96 -9.26 -8.87
CA LEU A 254 4.94 -9.55 -7.84
C LEU A 254 5.25 -8.86 -6.50
N TYR A 255 6.43 -8.24 -6.38
CA TYR A 255 6.87 -7.45 -5.25
C TYR A 255 6.76 -8.21 -3.91
N ASP A 256 6.30 -7.55 -2.85
CA ASP A 256 6.07 -8.17 -1.54
C ASP A 256 4.79 -9.01 -1.44
N LEU A 257 3.94 -9.06 -2.48
CA LEU A 257 2.61 -9.68 -2.39
C LEU A 257 2.63 -11.16 -2.04
N PRO A 258 3.54 -12.01 -2.59
CA PRO A 258 3.60 -13.42 -2.19
C PRO A 258 3.90 -13.58 -0.69
N LEU A 259 4.83 -12.77 -0.15
CA LEU A 259 5.14 -12.76 1.28
C LEU A 259 4.00 -12.20 2.10
N PHE A 260 3.35 -11.16 1.62
CA PHE A 260 2.18 -10.59 2.26
C PHE A 260 1.09 -11.67 2.36
N ALA A 261 0.70 -12.28 1.25
CA ALA A 261 -0.37 -13.27 1.15
C ALA A 261 -0.11 -14.58 1.89
N TYR A 262 1.15 -14.89 2.25
CA TYR A 262 1.57 -16.16 2.87
C TYR A 262 0.60 -16.74 3.91
N LYS A 263 0.15 -15.91 4.86
CA LYS A 263 -0.82 -16.34 5.89
C LYS A 263 -2.25 -16.52 5.39
N ASP A 264 -2.70 -15.64 4.48
CA ASP A 264 -4.07 -15.73 3.93
C ASP A 264 -4.22 -16.95 3.02
N LEU A 265 -3.13 -17.38 2.38
CA LEU A 265 -3.09 -18.62 1.58
C LEU A 265 -3.06 -19.89 2.42
N GLY A 266 -2.97 -19.78 3.76
CA GLY A 266 -2.93 -20.94 4.65
C GLY A 266 -1.75 -21.87 4.41
N LEU A 267 -0.64 -21.35 3.84
CA LEU A 267 0.48 -22.15 3.40
C LEU A 267 1.20 -22.79 4.58
N LYS A 268 0.92 -24.08 4.81
CA LYS A 268 1.87 -24.97 5.47
C LYS A 268 2.87 -25.40 4.40
N MET A 269 4.02 -24.75 4.35
CA MET A 269 5.17 -25.31 3.64
C MET A 269 5.53 -26.62 4.35
N SER A 270 5.02 -27.74 3.84
CA SER A 270 5.41 -29.07 4.29
C SER A 270 6.91 -29.23 4.07
N GLY A 271 7.67 -29.41 5.15
CA GLY A 271 9.07 -29.82 5.08
C GLY A 271 10.05 -28.96 5.88
N HIS A 272 9.90 -28.91 7.20
CA HIS A 272 11.05 -29.15 8.07
C HIS A 272 10.78 -30.43 8.85
N LEU A 273 11.23 -31.54 8.26
CA LEU A 273 11.91 -32.57 9.05
C LEU A 273 13.06 -31.86 9.76
N ILE A 274 12.80 -31.38 10.97
CA ILE A 274 13.85 -31.26 11.96
C ILE A 274 14.19 -32.70 12.32
N ARG A 275 15.30 -33.20 11.78
CA ARG A 275 16.10 -34.18 12.50
C ARG A 275 17.02 -33.42 13.43
#